data_AF-A0A833WWW0-F1
#
_entry.id   AF-A0A833WWW0-F1
#
_cell.length_a   1.000
_cell.length_b   1.000
_cell.length_c   1.000
_cell.angle_alpha   90.00
_cell.angle_beta   90.00
_cell.angle_gamma   90.00
#
_symmetry.space_group_name_H-M   'P 1'
#
loop_
_entity.id
_entity.type
_entity.pdbx_description
1 polymer ?
#
loop_
_entity_poly.entity_id
_entity_poly.type
_entity_poly.pdbx_seq_one_letter_code
_entity_poly.pdbx_strand_id
1 'polypeptide(L)'
;MTSLIIPGPKSPRNDIDVYLQPLLDELLELWEHGVPTYDSSTKETFMLHATLLWTINDFPAYGNLSGWSTKGKFACPCCNENTDSHWLKYGRKHCYMGHRRFLPQNHIWRKKKLLFNGNEDHCIPPRLLGGADILS
;
A
#
# COMPACT_ATOMS: atom_id res chain seq x y z
N MET A 1 -19.74 -10.12 -10.34
CA MET A 1 -19.31 -11.51 -9.96
C MET A 1 -17.91 -11.39 -9.38
N THR A 2 -17.67 -11.63 -8.09
CA THR A 2 -16.33 -11.39 -7.51
C THR A 2 -15.34 -12.45 -7.98
N SER A 3 -14.52 -12.10 -8.98
CA SER A 3 -13.48 -12.97 -9.51
C SER A 3 -12.41 -13.23 -8.45
N LEU A 4 -12.24 -14.50 -8.05
CA LEU A 4 -11.15 -14.93 -7.18
C LEU A 4 -9.86 -15.05 -8.00
N ILE A 5 -8.92 -14.13 -7.81
CA ILE A 5 -7.58 -14.21 -8.40
C ILE A 5 -6.66 -14.88 -7.39
N ILE A 6 -6.23 -16.12 -7.67
CA ILE A 6 -5.25 -16.84 -6.86
C ILE A 6 -3.86 -16.60 -7.46
N PRO A 7 -2.96 -15.88 -6.78
CA PRO A 7 -1.62 -15.66 -7.30
C PRO A 7 -0.82 -16.96 -7.31
N GLY A 8 -0.51 -17.47 -8.50
CA GLY A 8 0.41 -18.58 -8.71
C GLY A 8 1.76 -18.11 -9.27
N PRO A 9 2.66 -19.05 -9.66
CA PRO A 9 3.91 -18.73 -10.34
C PRO A 9 3.73 -17.91 -11.63
N LYS A 10 2.55 -18.02 -12.26
CA LYS A 10 2.13 -17.27 -13.43
C LYS A 10 1.19 -16.10 -13.06
N SER A 11 1.39 -15.49 -11.89
CA SER A 11 0.57 -14.36 -11.49
C SER A 11 0.73 -13.21 -12.47
N PRO A 12 -0.35 -12.48 -12.75
CA PRO A 12 -0.32 -11.40 -13.75
C PRO A 12 0.63 -10.26 -13.36
N ARG A 13 0.93 -10.09 -12.06
CA ARG A 13 1.81 -9.03 -11.52
C ARG A 13 1.44 -7.66 -12.05
N ASN A 14 2.10 -7.24 -13.14
CA ASN A 14 1.89 -5.96 -13.80
C ASN A 14 0.57 -5.95 -14.58
N ASP A 15 0.11 -7.10 -15.07
CA ASP A 15 -1.13 -7.24 -15.84
C ASP A 15 -2.36 -7.38 -14.93
N ILE A 16 -2.25 -7.03 -13.65
CA ILE A 16 -3.36 -7.13 -12.67
C ILE A 16 -4.51 -6.19 -13.04
N ASP A 17 -4.19 -5.07 -13.70
CA ASP A 17 -5.12 -4.07 -14.20
C ASP A 17 -6.15 -4.68 -15.17
N VAL A 18 -5.72 -5.58 -16.06
CA VAL A 18 -6.59 -6.31 -17.00
C VAL A 18 -7.66 -7.12 -16.25
N TYR A 19 -7.30 -7.72 -15.11
CA TYR A 19 -8.24 -8.51 -14.31
C TYR A 19 -9.17 -7.64 -13.46
N LEU A 20 -8.74 -6.42 -13.12
CA LEU A 20 -9.54 -5.47 -12.34
C LEU A 20 -10.49 -4.65 -13.20
N GLN A 21 -10.31 -4.62 -14.52
CA GLN A 21 -11.16 -3.85 -15.43
C GLN A 21 -12.65 -4.13 -15.25
N PRO A 22 -13.14 -5.40 -15.19
CA PRO A 22 -14.57 -5.66 -14.96
C PRO A 22 -15.05 -5.16 -13.58
N LEU A 23 -14.20 -5.21 -12.56
CA LEU A 23 -14.52 -4.69 -11.23
C LEU A 23 -14.64 -3.16 -11.26
N LEU A 24 -13.75 -2.48 -11.99
CA LEU A 24 -13.81 -1.03 -12.16
C LEU A 24 -15.09 -0.62 -12.92
N ASP A 25 -15.45 -1.36 -13.97
CA ASP A 25 -16.67 -1.11 -14.73
C ASP A 25 -17.92 -1.28 -13.84
N GLU A 26 -18.01 -2.37 -13.04
CA GLU A 26 -19.10 -2.58 -12.07
C GLU A 26 -19.15 -1.47 -11.00
N LEU A 27 -18.00 -1.02 -10.50
CA LEU A 27 -17.92 0.07 -9.51
C LEU A 27 -18.33 1.43 -10.09
N LEU A 28 -17.98 1.71 -11.35
CA LEU A 28 -18.40 2.92 -12.04
C LEU A 28 -19.90 2.92 -12.31
N GLU A 29 -20.47 1.79 -12.74
CA GLU A 29 -21.92 1.63 -12.90
C GLU A 29 -22.65 1.87 -11.58
N LEU A 30 -22.18 1.24 -10.49
CA LEU A 30 -22.71 1.43 -9.14
C LEU A 30 -22.62 2.89 -8.66
N TRP A 31 -21.58 3.63 -9.04
CA TRP A 31 -21.41 5.01 -8.61
C TRP A 31 -22.27 5.99 -9.44
N GLU A 32 -22.18 5.91 -10.76
CA GLU A 32 -22.78 6.89 -11.69
C GLU A 32 -24.26 6.68 -11.94
N HIS A 33 -24.69 5.42 -12.07
CA HIS A 33 -26.07 5.07 -12.46
C HIS A 33 -26.83 4.36 -11.33
N GLY A 34 -26.10 3.60 -10.51
CA GLY A 34 -26.68 2.70 -9.53
C GLY A 34 -27.33 1.47 -10.19
N VAL A 35 -27.65 0.47 -9.37
CA VAL A 35 -28.28 -0.78 -9.85
C VAL A 35 -29.58 -1.07 -9.09
N PRO A 36 -30.68 -1.42 -9.78
CA PRO A 36 -31.93 -1.81 -9.12
C PRO A 36 -31.69 -3.03 -8.21
N THR A 37 -31.90 -2.84 -6.91
CA THR A 37 -31.63 -3.84 -5.88
C THR A 37 -32.86 -4.05 -5.02
N TYR A 38 -33.22 -5.32 -4.81
CA TYR A 38 -34.32 -5.70 -3.95
C TYR A 38 -33.87 -5.70 -2.48
N ASP A 39 -34.55 -4.93 -1.62
CA ASP A 39 -34.35 -4.96 -0.18
C ASP A 39 -35.33 -5.95 0.47
N SER A 40 -34.78 -7.02 1.04
CA SER A 40 -35.59 -8.04 1.73
C SER A 40 -36.29 -7.53 3.00
N SER A 41 -35.79 -6.46 3.62
CA SER A 41 -36.35 -5.88 4.85
C SER A 41 -37.62 -5.09 4.56
N THR A 42 -37.55 -4.15 3.61
CA THR A 42 -38.68 -3.32 3.19
C THR A 42 -39.58 -3.98 2.15
N LYS A 43 -39.10 -5.05 1.49
CA LYS A 43 -39.75 -5.74 0.37
C LYS A 43 -39.93 -4.86 -0.87
N GLU A 44 -39.10 -3.84 -1.02
CA GLU A 44 -39.14 -2.89 -2.12
C GLU A 44 -37.86 -2.95 -2.96
N THR A 45 -37.92 -2.44 -4.19
CA THR A 45 -36.73 -2.26 -5.03
C THR A 45 -36.29 -0.81 -4.93
N PHE A 46 -35.00 -0.58 -4.69
CA PHE A 46 -34.40 0.75 -4.68
C PHE A 46 -33.19 0.80 -5.61
N MET A 47 -32.75 2.01 -5.95
CA MET A 47 -31.53 2.19 -6.72
C MET A 47 -30.33 2.18 -5.77
N LEU A 48 -29.53 1.12 -5.81
CA LEU A 48 -28.33 0.99 -4.98
C LEU A 48 -27.17 1.72 -5.65
N HIS A 49 -26.62 2.71 -4.95
CA HIS A 49 -25.32 3.27 -5.27
C HIS A 49 -24.28 2.74 -4.29
N ALA A 50 -23.06 2.48 -4.78
CA ALA A 50 -21.94 2.06 -3.97
C ALA A 50 -20.65 2.77 -4.37
N THR A 51 -19.73 2.89 -3.42
CA THR A 51 -18.40 3.46 -3.65
C THR A 51 -17.35 2.65 -2.90
N LEU A 52 -16.15 2.55 -3.46
CA LEU A 52 -15.01 1.89 -2.83
C LEU A 52 -14.24 2.90 -1.97
N LEU A 53 -14.23 2.70 -0.64
CA LEU A 53 -13.53 3.60 0.28
C LEU A 53 -12.05 3.25 0.45
N TRP A 54 -11.74 1.98 0.73
CA TRP A 54 -10.36 1.50 0.90
C TRP A 54 -10.24 0.00 0.61
N THR A 55 -9.03 -0.43 0.26
CA THR A 55 -8.68 -1.84 0.07
C THR A 55 -7.79 -2.33 1.23
N ILE A 56 -7.98 -3.58 1.66
CA ILE A 56 -7.13 -4.23 2.65
C ILE A 56 -6.20 -5.17 1.89
N ASN A 57 -4.90 -4.83 1.89
CA ASN A 57 -3.90 -5.53 1.09
C ASN A 57 -2.73 -5.93 1.99
N ASP A 58 -2.13 -7.08 1.70
CA ASP A 58 -0.79 -7.36 2.20
C ASP A 58 0.25 -6.51 1.45
N PHE A 59 1.49 -6.51 1.92
CA PHE A 59 2.53 -5.64 1.36
C PHE A 59 2.85 -5.95 -0.12
N PRO A 60 2.92 -7.22 -0.57
CA PRO A 60 3.05 -7.54 -1.99
C PRO A 60 1.85 -7.08 -2.84
N ALA A 61 0.61 -7.34 -2.42
CA ALA A 61 -0.58 -6.93 -3.18
C ALA A 61 -0.69 -5.41 -3.29
N TYR A 62 -0.28 -4.67 -2.25
CA TYR A 62 -0.19 -3.22 -2.30
C TYR A 62 0.65 -2.73 -3.48
N GLY A 63 1.80 -3.36 -3.75
CA GLY A 63 2.65 -2.97 -4.87
C GLY A 63 2.00 -3.17 -6.24
N ASN A 64 1.25 -4.26 -6.40
CA ASN A 64 0.50 -4.51 -7.64
C ASN A 64 -0.64 -3.51 -7.82
N LEU A 65 -1.38 -3.19 -6.75
CA LEU A 65 -2.57 -2.34 -6.83
C LEU A 65 -2.28 -0.84 -6.88
N SER A 66 -1.20 -0.39 -6.23
CA SER A 66 -0.83 1.03 -6.18
C SER A 66 0.21 1.43 -7.23
N GLY A 67 0.79 0.46 -7.94
CA GLY A 67 1.98 0.68 -8.77
C GLY A 67 3.25 0.98 -7.95
N TRP A 68 3.18 0.94 -6.62
CA TRP A 68 4.30 1.23 -5.75
C TRP A 68 5.36 0.13 -5.78
N SER A 69 6.64 0.51 -5.81
CA SER A 69 7.71 -0.45 -5.64
C SER A 69 7.73 -0.97 -4.20
N THR A 70 7.36 -2.22 -3.96
CA THR A 70 7.44 -2.86 -2.62
C THR A 70 8.80 -3.48 -2.33
N LYS A 71 9.78 -3.25 -3.22
CA LYS A 71 11.13 -3.80 -3.18
C LYS A 71 12.15 -2.73 -3.55
N GLY A 72 13.43 -3.03 -3.36
CA GLY A 72 14.50 -2.14 -3.79
C GLY A 72 14.76 -0.97 -2.85
N LYS A 73 15.33 0.10 -3.37
CA LYS A 73 15.77 1.25 -2.57
C LYS A 73 14.62 2.03 -1.91
N PHE A 74 13.45 2.05 -2.54
CA PHE A 74 12.31 2.90 -2.20
C PHE A 74 11.06 2.11 -1.75
N ALA A 75 11.29 0.97 -1.10
CA ALA A 75 10.19 0.05 -0.80
C ALA A 75 9.12 0.61 0.13
N CYS A 76 9.46 1.57 1.01
CA CYS A 76 8.55 2.03 2.05
C CYS A 76 7.62 3.14 1.54
N PRO A 77 6.29 2.91 1.46
CA PRO A 77 5.35 3.93 0.98
C PRO A 77 5.28 5.15 1.92
N CYS A 78 5.53 4.95 3.22
CA CYS A 78 5.53 6.05 4.18
C CYS A 78 6.78 6.94 4.08
N CYS A 79 7.91 6.38 3.64
CA CYS A 79 9.18 7.11 3.55
C CYS A 79 9.47 7.64 2.14
N ASN A 80 8.91 7.01 1.10
CA ASN A 80 9.17 7.34 -0.30
C ASN A 80 10.68 7.41 -0.61
N GLU A 81 11.14 8.50 -1.23
CA GLU A 81 12.53 8.79 -1.54
C GLU A 81 13.44 8.83 -0.30
N ASN A 82 12.86 9.13 0.87
CA ASN A 82 13.56 9.18 2.16
C ASN A 82 13.67 7.80 2.83
N THR A 83 13.35 6.72 2.12
CA THR A 83 13.53 5.34 2.59
C THR A 83 14.99 5.08 2.92
N ASP A 84 15.24 4.70 4.19
CA ASP A 84 16.55 4.29 4.66
C ASP A 84 16.85 2.85 4.27
N SER A 85 17.30 2.68 3.03
CA SER A 85 17.69 1.39 2.51
C SER A 85 19.20 1.25 2.44
N HIS A 86 19.66 0.08 2.84
CA HIS A 86 21.06 -0.31 2.76
C HIS A 86 21.20 -1.58 1.92
N TRP A 87 22.14 -1.60 0.99
CA TRP A 87 22.41 -2.76 0.14
C TRP A 87 23.36 -3.73 0.85
N LEU A 88 22.85 -4.92 1.19
CA LEU A 88 23.67 -5.99 1.73
C LEU A 88 24.44 -6.68 0.61
N LYS A 89 25.72 -6.31 0.42
CA LYS A 89 26.59 -6.80 -0.67
C LYS A 89 26.55 -8.33 -0.83
N TYR A 90 26.67 -9.07 0.27
CA TYR A 90 26.70 -10.54 0.25
C TYR A 90 25.32 -11.19 0.19
N GLY A 91 24.31 -10.54 0.77
CA GLY A 91 22.92 -11.02 0.73
C GLY A 91 22.17 -10.65 -0.55
N ARG A 92 22.76 -9.78 -1.38
CA ARG A 92 22.19 -9.23 -2.62
C ARG A 92 20.74 -8.73 -2.46
N LYS A 93 20.48 -8.03 -1.34
CA LYS A 93 19.17 -7.50 -0.99
C LYS A 93 19.27 -6.16 -0.29
N HIS A 94 18.21 -5.36 -0.39
CA HIS A 94 18.04 -4.18 0.45
C HIS A 94 17.55 -4.57 1.84
N CYS A 95 18.08 -3.92 2.88
CA CYS A 95 17.54 -3.94 4.22
C CYS A 95 17.15 -2.53 4.66
N TYR A 96 16.14 -2.44 5.54
CA TYR A 96 15.61 -1.16 6.01
C TYR A 96 15.80 -1.06 7.52
N MET A 97 16.73 -0.22 7.95
CA MET A 97 17.14 -0.13 9.36
C MET A 97 16.85 1.23 10.01
N GLY A 98 16.35 2.19 9.24
CA GLY A 98 16.06 3.55 9.70
C GLY A 98 14.79 3.70 10.53
N HIS A 99 14.20 2.64 11.07
CA HIS A 99 12.90 2.70 11.77
C HIS A 99 12.96 3.48 13.10
N ARG A 100 14.15 3.66 13.69
CA ARG A 100 14.30 4.38 14.96
C ARG A 100 13.99 5.87 14.83
N ARG A 101 14.07 6.45 13.63
CA ARG A 101 13.64 7.82 13.32
C ARG A 101 12.17 8.11 13.60
N PHE A 102 11.33 7.09 13.78
CA PHE A 102 9.90 7.26 14.13
C PHE A 102 9.63 7.28 15.64
N LEU A 103 10.63 6.97 16.48
CA LEU A 103 10.50 7.03 17.94
C LEU A 103 10.53 8.50 18.41
N PRO A 104 10.06 8.84 19.63
CA PRO A 104 10.29 10.17 20.20
C PRO A 104 11.77 10.55 20.18
N GLN A 105 12.09 11.84 20.00
CA GLN A 105 13.48 12.28 19.79
C GLN A 105 14.39 12.00 21.01
N ASN A 106 13.82 11.99 22.21
CA ASN A 106 14.50 11.64 23.46
C ASN A 106 14.49 10.13 23.77
N HIS A 107 13.96 9.27 22.89
CA HIS A 107 13.81 7.85 23.15
C HIS A 107 15.17 7.13 23.24
N ILE A 108 15.36 6.33 24.30
CA ILE A 108 16.66 5.68 24.62
C ILE A 108 17.20 4.82 23.47
N TRP A 109 16.35 4.16 22.69
CA TRP A 109 16.79 3.29 21.58
C TRP A 109 17.42 4.05 20.41
N ARG A 110 17.15 5.35 20.27
CA ARG A 110 17.85 6.20 19.30
C ARG A 110 19.36 6.27 19.57
N LYS A 111 19.78 6.14 20.84
CA LYS A 111 21.20 6.20 21.26
C LYS A 111 21.88 4.81 21.38
N LYS A 112 21.11 3.72 21.38
CA LYS A 112 21.65 2.35 21.61
C LYS A 112 22.34 1.73 20.39
N LYS A 113 23.41 2.36 19.89
CA LYS A 113 24.11 1.93 18.67
C LYS A 113 24.50 0.43 18.60
N LEU A 114 24.91 -0.15 19.73
CA LEU A 114 25.37 -1.54 19.82
C LEU A 114 24.27 -2.60 19.63
N LEU A 115 23.00 -2.25 19.90
CA LEU A 115 21.88 -3.18 19.71
C LEU A 115 21.31 -3.13 18.28
N PHE A 116 21.79 -2.19 17.46
CA PHE A 116 21.24 -1.90 16.13
C PHE A 116 22.37 -1.83 15.09
N ASN A 117 22.30 -0.88 14.17
CA ASN A 117 23.18 -0.74 13.02
C ASN A 117 24.51 -0.01 13.33
N GLY A 118 24.97 0.00 14.58
CA GLY A 118 26.23 0.63 14.96
C GLY A 118 26.21 2.16 15.04
N ASN A 119 25.08 2.81 14.74
CA ASN A 119 24.92 4.27 14.76
C ASN A 119 23.84 4.74 15.72
N GLU A 120 23.92 5.98 16.18
CA GLU A 120 22.78 6.67 16.79
C GLU A 120 21.83 7.20 15.70
N ASP A 121 20.54 7.35 16.02
CA ASP A 121 19.52 7.86 15.08
C ASP A 121 18.90 9.16 15.59
N HIS A 122 19.42 10.28 15.09
CA HIS A 122 18.95 11.63 15.39
C HIS A 122 18.04 12.21 14.29
N CYS A 123 17.72 11.40 13.27
CA CYS A 123 16.90 11.85 12.15
C CYS A 123 15.43 12.06 12.59
N ILE A 124 14.78 13.01 11.94
CA ILE A 124 13.34 13.27 12.07
C ILE A 124 12.61 12.27 11.14
N PRO A 125 11.40 11.79 11.50
CA PRO A 125 10.62 10.98 10.57
C PRO A 125 10.37 11.73 9.25
N PRO A 126 10.33 11.03 8.10
CA PRO A 126 10.00 11.66 6.83
C PRO A 126 8.64 12.35 6.91
N ARG A 127 8.48 13.45 6.15
CA ARG A 127 7.18 14.09 5.99
C ARG A 127 6.21 13.09 5.38
N LEU A 128 5.06 12.89 6.01
CA LEU A 128 3.96 12.15 5.41
C LEU A 128 3.43 12.96 4.23
N LEU A 129 3.46 12.35 3.05
CA LEU A 129 2.94 12.98 1.83
C LEU A 129 1.41 12.88 1.83
N GLY A 130 0.74 14.00 1.56
CA GLY A 130 -0.69 14.01 1.30
C GLY A 130 -0.99 13.58 -0.13
N GLY A 131 -2.27 13.37 -0.44
CA GLY A 131 -2.69 12.99 -1.81
C GLY A 131 -2.23 14.00 -2.87
N ALA A 132 -2.24 15.29 -2.56
CA ALA A 132 -1.77 16.35 -3.47
C ALA A 132 -0.27 16.28 -3.75
N ASP A 133 0.55 15.91 -2.75
CA ASP A 133 2.00 15.78 -2.92
C ASP A 133 2.39 14.54 -3.75
N ILE A 134 1.49 13.57 -3.88
CA ILE A 134 1.71 12.31 -4.63
C ILE A 134 1.35 12.49 -6.10
N LEU A 135 0.42 13.41 -6.41
CA LEU A 135 -0.10 13.64 -7.76
C LEU A 135 0.62 14.75 -8.54
N SER A 136 1.54 15.48 -7.89
CA SER A 136 2.36 16.55 -8.49
C SER A 136 3.62 16.03 -9.16
#